data_AF-A0A6P0DQE2-F1
#
_entry.id   AF-A0A6P0DQE2-F1
#
_cell.length_a   1.000
_cell.length_b   1.000
_cell.length_c   1.000
_cell.angle_alpha   90.00
_cell.angle_beta   90.00
_cell.angle_gamma   90.00
#
_symmetry.space_group_name_H-M   'P 1'
#
loop_
_entity.id
_entity.type
_entity.pdbx_description
1 polymer ?
#
loop_
_entity_poly.entity_id
_entity_poly.type
_entity_poly.pdbx_seq_one_letter_code
_entity_poly.pdbx_strand_id
1 'polypeptide(L)'
;YLIIDVARAREQLATRAEALREAEKLIQSVKGVVGGEPVFKGTRVPVRAIAAMKAQGASTEEIVEGYPSLTGRMVELADIWTAAHPVRGRPRKLSELGLTVKSEKRLRLGNERVPQLSDKPS
;
A
#
# COMPACT_ATOMS: atom_id res chain seq x y z
N TYR A 1 4.67 -8.17 37.74
CA TYR A 1 5.46 -7.31 36.85
C TYR A 1 5.47 -7.92 35.46
N LEU A 2 5.10 -7.16 34.42
CA LEU A 2 5.16 -7.61 33.03
C LEU A 2 6.49 -7.15 32.44
N ILE A 3 7.33 -8.09 32.02
CA ILE A 3 8.59 -7.80 31.33
C ILE A 3 8.31 -7.92 29.83
N ILE A 4 8.44 -6.81 29.11
CA ILE A 4 8.32 -6.78 27.65
C ILE A 4 9.75 -6.76 27.08
N ASP A 5 10.06 -7.74 26.24
CA ASP A 5 11.33 -7.82 25.52
C ASP A 5 11.34 -6.83 24.34
N VAL A 6 11.98 -5.68 24.58
CA VAL A 6 12.09 -4.60 23.60
C VAL A 6 13.11 -4.93 22.50
N ALA A 7 14.13 -5.77 22.78
CA ALA A 7 15.13 -6.13 21.80
C ALA A 7 14.51 -6.97 20.68
N ARG A 8 13.76 -8.01 21.08
CA ARG A 8 13.00 -8.84 20.13
C ARG A 8 11.99 -8.03 19.33
N ALA A 9 11.31 -7.07 19.97
CA ALA A 9 10.35 -6.20 19.28
C ALA A 9 11.02 -5.30 18.23
N ARG A 10 12.22 -4.76 18.52
CA ARG A 10 12.99 -3.94 17.57
C ARG A 10 13.49 -4.75 16.38
N GLU A 11 14.01 -5.95 16.59
CA GLU A 11 14.45 -6.83 15.51
C GLU A 11 13.29 -7.17 14.58
N GLN A 12 12.14 -7.57 15.13
CA GLN A 12 10.94 -7.87 14.35
C GLN A 12 10.45 -6.65 13.53
N LEU A 13 10.58 -5.44 14.09
CA LEU A 13 10.21 -4.22 13.39
C LEU A 13 11.19 -3.91 12.24
N ALA A 14 12.48 -4.11 12.45
CA ALA A 14 13.51 -3.88 11.43
C ALA A 14 13.30 -4.80 10.21
N THR A 15 13.09 -6.10 10.44
CA THR A 15 12.84 -7.08 9.37
C THR A 15 11.58 -6.74 8.58
N ARG A 16 10.49 -6.36 9.26
CA ARG A 16 9.24 -5.95 8.59
C ARG A 16 9.41 -4.69 7.77
N ALA A 17 10.15 -3.71 8.27
CA ALA A 17 10.42 -2.47 7.56
C ALA A 17 11.26 -2.70 6.29
N GLU A 18 12.21 -3.63 6.32
CA GLU A 18 12.98 -4.01 5.14
C GLU A 18 12.13 -4.70 4.08
N ALA A 19 11.32 -5.67 4.48
CA ALA A 19 10.38 -6.31 3.59
C ALA A 19 9.41 -5.31 2.94
N LEU A 20 8.95 -4.29 3.68
CA LEU A 20 8.11 -3.23 3.11
C LEU A 20 8.84 -2.41 2.05
N ARG A 21 10.11 -2.04 2.29
CA ARG A 21 10.94 -1.32 1.29
C ARG A 21 11.16 -2.13 0.02
N GLU A 22 11.36 -3.44 0.14
CA GLU A 22 11.45 -4.33 -1.01
C GLU A 22 10.15 -4.35 -1.81
N ALA A 23 9.01 -4.47 -1.11
CA ALA A 23 7.70 -4.45 -1.74
C ALA A 23 7.45 -3.14 -2.51
N GLU A 24 7.77 -1.98 -1.92
CA GLU A 24 7.65 -0.67 -2.58
C GLU A 24 8.52 -0.56 -3.83
N LYS A 25 9.70 -1.20 -3.86
CA LYS A 25 10.55 -1.22 -5.05
C LYS A 25 9.98 -2.11 -6.15
N LEU A 26 9.27 -3.18 -5.82
CA LEU A 26 8.74 -4.15 -6.78
C LEU A 26 7.32 -3.84 -7.26
N ILE A 27 6.60 -2.99 -6.53
CA ILE A 27 5.20 -2.67 -6.81
C ILE A 27 5.11 -1.24 -7.34
N GLN A 28 4.35 -1.05 -8.41
CA GLN A 28 4.08 0.26 -8.96
C GLN A 28 2.59 0.45 -9.22
N SER A 29 2.10 1.67 -9.02
CA SER A 29 0.79 2.09 -9.50
C SER A 29 1.02 2.99 -10.72
N VAL A 30 0.52 2.57 -11.88
CA VAL A 30 0.65 3.32 -13.14
C VAL A 30 -0.75 3.78 -13.55
N LYS A 31 -0.95 5.09 -13.68
CA LYS A 31 -2.22 5.66 -14.14
C LYS A 31 -2.55 5.11 -15.54
N GLY A 32 -3.68 4.41 -15.65
CA GLY A 32 -4.12 3.79 -16.91
C GLY A 32 -3.79 2.30 -17.06
N VAL A 33 -2.97 1.71 -16.17
CA VAL A 33 -2.79 0.26 -16.08
C VAL A 33 -3.73 -0.27 -15.00
N VAL A 34 -4.66 -1.15 -15.37
CA VAL A 34 -5.67 -1.72 -14.45
C VAL A 34 -6.37 -0.64 -13.62
N GLY A 35 -6.71 0.50 -14.24
CA GLY A 35 -7.40 1.61 -13.53
C GLY A 35 -6.58 2.31 -12.44
N GLY A 36 -5.25 2.15 -12.42
CA GLY A 36 -4.38 2.67 -11.34
C GLY A 36 -4.17 1.67 -10.20
N GLU A 37 -4.60 0.42 -10.36
CA GLU A 37 -4.35 -0.63 -9.38
C GLU A 37 -2.85 -0.93 -9.25
N PRO A 38 -2.34 -1.20 -8.03
CA PRO A 38 -0.95 -1.59 -7.83
C PRO A 38 -0.65 -2.93 -8.52
N VAL A 39 0.34 -2.92 -9.40
CA VAL A 39 0.82 -4.10 -10.13
C VAL A 39 2.27 -4.37 -9.82
N PHE A 40 2.71 -5.62 -9.96
CA PHE A 40 4.13 -5.94 -9.92
C PHE A 40 4.85 -5.35 -11.14
N LYS A 41 6.03 -4.79 -10.93
CA LYS A 41 6.86 -4.24 -12.01
C LYS A 41 7.16 -5.33 -13.06
N GLY A 42 7.08 -4.95 -14.32
CA GLY A 42 7.31 -5.87 -15.44
C GLY A 42 6.14 -6.82 -15.72
N THR A 43 5.06 -6.77 -14.93
CA THR A 43 3.87 -7.57 -15.17
C THR A 43 2.61 -6.69 -15.19
N ARG A 44 1.49 -7.28 -15.59
CA ARG A 44 0.15 -6.69 -15.44
C ARG A 44 -0.64 -7.37 -14.32
N VAL A 45 0.05 -8.08 -13.42
CA VAL A 45 -0.59 -8.87 -12.36
C VAL A 45 -0.87 -7.95 -11.16
N PRO A 46 -2.14 -7.80 -10.74
CA PRO A 46 -2.50 -6.95 -9.61
C PRO A 46 -2.02 -7.56 -8.29
N VAL A 47 -1.33 -6.75 -7.49
CA VAL A 47 -0.80 -7.17 -6.18
C VAL A 47 -1.93 -7.58 -5.24
N ARG A 48 -3.02 -6.82 -5.25
CA ARG A 48 -4.17 -7.06 -4.38
C ARG A 48 -4.88 -8.37 -4.71
N ALA A 49 -4.90 -8.77 -5.98
CA ALA A 49 -5.45 -10.05 -6.40
C ALA A 49 -4.61 -11.22 -5.83
N ILE A 50 -3.28 -11.12 -5.90
CA ILE A 50 -2.38 -12.12 -5.32
C ILE A 50 -2.58 -12.24 -3.80
N ALA A 51 -2.59 -11.12 -3.09
CA ALA A 51 -2.83 -11.10 -1.65
C ALA A 51 -4.22 -11.68 -1.30
N ALA A 52 -5.25 -11.39 -2.10
CA ALA A 52 -6.59 -11.94 -1.89
C ALA A 52 -6.65 -13.45 -2.13
N MET A 53 -5.95 -13.99 -3.13
CA MET A 53 -5.87 -15.45 -3.37
C MET A 53 -5.17 -16.15 -2.21
N LYS A 54 -4.08 -15.57 -1.72
CA LYS A 54 -3.35 -16.12 -0.57
C LYS A 54 -4.18 -16.06 0.71
N ALA A 55 -4.93 -14.97 0.94
CA ALA A 55 -5.88 -14.86 2.04
C ALA A 55 -7.05 -15.87 1.93
N GLN A 56 -7.40 -16.32 0.73
CA GLN A 56 -8.38 -17.39 0.50
C GLN A 56 -7.82 -18.80 0.68
N GLY A 57 -6.53 -18.93 0.98
CA GLY A 57 -5.87 -20.20 1.28
C GLY A 57 -5.05 -20.80 0.14
N ALA A 58 -4.88 -20.08 -0.98
CA ALA A 58 -3.97 -20.53 -2.05
C ALA A 58 -2.52 -20.54 -1.53
N SER A 59 -1.81 -21.63 -1.79
CA SER A 59 -0.39 -21.75 -1.48
C SER A 59 0.46 -20.88 -2.41
N THR A 60 1.69 -20.56 -1.97
CA THR A 60 2.61 -19.76 -2.78
C THR A 60 2.95 -20.49 -4.09
N GLU A 61 3.07 -21.81 -4.04
CA GLU A 61 3.39 -22.69 -5.16
C GLU A 61 2.29 -22.66 -6.22
N GLU A 62 1.02 -22.81 -5.82
CA GLU A 62 -0.14 -22.74 -6.72
C GLU A 62 -0.24 -21.36 -7.40
N ILE A 63 0.04 -20.29 -6.66
CA ILE A 63 0.04 -18.93 -7.21
C ILE A 63 1.15 -18.76 -8.25
N VAL A 64 2.35 -19.26 -7.99
CA VAL A 64 3.48 -19.17 -8.92
C VAL A 64 3.26 -20.04 -10.15
N GLU A 65 2.63 -21.21 -10.00
CA GLU A 65 2.22 -22.06 -11.13
C GLU A 65 1.20 -21.35 -12.03
N GLY A 66 0.20 -20.68 -11.43
CA GLY A 66 -0.80 -19.89 -12.17
C GLY A 66 -0.24 -18.59 -12.77
N TYR A 67 0.84 -18.05 -12.20
CA TYR A 67 1.49 -16.83 -12.64
C TYR A 67 3.01 -17.00 -12.73
N PRO A 68 3.54 -17.62 -13.80
CA PRO A 68 4.97 -17.94 -13.94
C PRO A 68 5.91 -16.72 -13.95
N SER A 69 5.34 -15.52 -14.13
CA SER A 69 6.08 -14.25 -14.03
C SER A 69 6.31 -13.77 -12.60
N LEU A 70 5.70 -14.43 -11.61
CA LEU A 70 5.85 -14.14 -10.20
C LEU A 70 6.85 -15.09 -9.55
N THR A 71 7.55 -14.58 -8.55
CA THR A 71 8.38 -15.39 -7.67
C THR A 71 7.67 -15.59 -6.33
N GLY A 72 8.03 -16.63 -5.58
CA GLY A 72 7.46 -16.84 -4.24
C GLY A 72 7.67 -15.63 -3.33
N ARG A 73 8.81 -14.93 -3.45
CA ARG A 73 9.06 -13.69 -2.71
C ARG A 73 8.07 -12.58 -3.07
N MET A 74 7.70 -12.45 -4.35
CA MET A 74 6.69 -11.45 -4.77
C MET A 74 5.31 -11.74 -4.16
N VAL A 75 4.95 -13.03 -4.03
CA VAL A 75 3.72 -13.46 -3.39
C VAL A 75 3.71 -13.12 -1.88
N GLU A 76 4.82 -13.31 -1.17
CA GLU A 76 4.95 -12.86 0.23
C GLU A 76 4.85 -11.35 0.38
N LEU A 77 5.54 -10.61 -0.49
CA LEU A 77 5.55 -9.14 -0.46
C LEU A 77 4.16 -8.57 -0.76
N ALA A 78 3.30 -9.29 -1.48
CA ALA A 78 1.93 -8.89 -1.74
C ALA A 78 1.11 -8.69 -0.45
N ASP A 79 1.24 -9.62 0.50
CA ASP A 79 0.53 -9.55 1.79
C ASP A 79 1.03 -8.38 2.62
N ILE A 80 2.36 -8.25 2.72
CA ILE A 80 3.01 -7.18 3.48
C ILE A 80 2.60 -5.81 2.93
N TRP A 81 2.65 -5.65 1.61
CA TRP A 81 2.28 -4.41 0.95
C TRP A 81 0.80 -4.08 1.16
N THR A 82 -0.09 -5.08 1.03
CA THR A 82 -1.55 -4.89 1.18
C THR A 82 -1.93 -4.53 2.61
N ALA A 83 -1.25 -5.11 3.61
CA ALA A 83 -1.42 -4.74 5.02
C ALA A 83 -1.00 -3.30 5.31
N ALA A 84 0.09 -2.82 4.68
CA ALA A 84 0.55 -1.44 4.79
C ALA A 84 -0.30 -0.45 3.96
N HIS A 85 -0.95 -0.92 2.90
CA HIS A 85 -1.75 -0.11 1.97
C HIS A 85 -3.19 -0.62 1.88
N PRO A 86 -4.00 -0.46 2.94
CA PRO A 86 -5.40 -0.87 2.91
C PRO A 86 -6.17 -0.12 1.81
N VAL A 87 -7.19 -0.76 1.25
CA VAL A 87 -8.04 -0.16 0.22
C VAL A 87 -8.71 1.09 0.81
N ARG A 88 -8.28 2.26 0.35
CA ARG A 88 -8.94 3.53 0.66
C ARG A 88 -10.17 3.66 -0.22
N GLY A 89 -11.25 2.97 0.18
CA GLY A 89 -12.58 3.22 -0.39
C GLY A 89 -13.01 4.66 -0.15
N ARG A 90 -14.09 5.10 -0.83
CA ARG A 90 -14.75 6.35 -0.49
C ARG A 90 -15.06 6.32 1.02
N PRO A 91 -14.63 7.33 1.81
CA PRO A 91 -14.99 7.40 3.22
C PRO A 91 -16.50 7.20 3.37
N ARG A 92 -16.91 6.29 4.26
CA ARG A 92 -18.34 6.03 4.51
C ARG A 92 -19.03 7.33 4.87
N LYS A 93 -20.26 7.53 4.36
CA LYS A 93 -20.99 8.74 4.66
C LYS A 93 -21.27 8.79 6.16
N LEU A 94 -21.29 9.98 6.74
CA LEU A 94 -21.56 10.15 8.17
C LEU A 94 -22.93 9.56 8.56
N SER A 95 -23.91 9.65 7.65
CA SER A 95 -25.24 9.03 7.77
C SER A 95 -25.20 7.50 7.88
N GLU A 96 -24.29 6.83 7.18
CA GLU A 96 -24.13 5.36 7.22
C GLU A 96 -23.51 4.88 8.54
N LEU A 97 -22.87 5.80 9.29
CA LEU A 97 -22.32 5.56 10.61
C LEU A 97 -23.30 5.93 11.74
N GLY A 98 -24.55 6.29 11.41
CA GLY A 98 -25.55 6.75 12.39
C GLY A 98 -25.23 8.11 13.00
N LEU A 99 -24.33 8.88 12.38
CA LEU A 99 -23.85 10.16 12.88
C LEU A 99 -24.49 11.30 12.08
N THR A 100 -25.09 12.26 12.78
CA THR A 100 -25.68 13.46 12.17
C THR A 100 -24.64 14.57 12.05
N VAL A 101 -24.48 15.14 10.85
CA VAL A 101 -23.61 16.29 10.62
C VAL A 101 -24.18 17.51 11.35
N LYS A 102 -23.43 18.10 12.28
CA LYS A 102 -23.81 19.37 12.94
C LYS A 102 -23.26 20.60 12.22
N SER A 103 -22.16 20.46 11.48
CA SER A 103 -21.54 21.54 10.71
C SER A 103 -20.74 20.98 9.53
N GLU A 104 -20.86 21.59 8.35
CA GLU A 104 -20.05 21.30 7.17
C GLU A 104 -19.21 22.53 6.81
N LYS A 105 -17.89 22.38 6.67
CA LYS A 105 -17.00 23.44 6.17
C LYS A 105 -16.24 22.92 4.95
N ARG A 106 -16.53 23.48 3.77
CA ARG A 106 -15.80 23.14 2.54
C ARG A 106 -14.55 24.01 2.43
N LEU A 107 -13.39 23.36 2.52
CA LEU A 107 -12.12 24.01 2.27
C LEU A 107 -11.77 23.84 0.79
N ARG A 108 -11.50 24.96 0.10
CA ARG A 108 -10.83 24.93 -1.19
C ARG A 108 -9.37 24.66 -0.87
N LEU A 109 -8.84 23.51 -1.29
CA LEU A 109 -7.40 23.26 -1.19
C LEU A 109 -6.72 24.19 -2.21
N GLY A 110 -6.17 25.30 -1.75
CA GLY A 110 -5.40 26.22 -2.57
C GLY A 110 -4.14 25.51 -3.07
N ASN A 111 -3.89 25.55 -4.37
CA ASN A 111 -2.66 25.02 -4.95
C ASN A 111 -1.56 26.08 -4.76
N GLU A 112 -1.01 26.20 -3.55
CA GLU A 112 0.17 27.02 -3.30
C GLU A 112 1.36 26.40 -4.03
N ARG A 113 1.67 26.95 -5.20
CA ARG A 113 2.99 26.77 -5.82
C ARG A 113 4.01 27.40 -4.89
N VAL A 114 4.87 26.56 -4.31
CA VAL A 114 6.09 27.00 -3.62
C VAL A 114 6.84 27.97 -4.54
N PRO A 115 7.13 29.22 -4.11
CA PRO A 115 7.93 30.14 -4.91
C PRO A 115 9.34 29.56 -5.07
N GLN A 116 9.77 29.35 -6.32
CA GLN A 116 11.17 29.09 -6.63
C GLN A 116 11.96 30.34 -6.28
N LEU A 117 12.85 30.23 -5.28
CA LEU A 117 13.89 31.21 -5.04
C LEU A 117 14.92 31.08 -6.17
N SER A 118 14.84 31.97 -7.16
CA SER A 118 15.93 32.21 -8.11
C SER A 118 16.29 33.68 -8.05
N ASP A 119 17.41 33.96 -7.40
CA ASP A 119 18.09 35.24 -7.45
C ASP A 119 18.37 35.61 -8.92
N LYS A 120 17.91 36.80 -9.31
CA LYS A 120 18.21 37.40 -10.62
C LYS A 120 19.60 38.04 -10.58
N PRO A 121 20.38 37.97 -11.68
CA PRO A 121 21.60 38.74 -11.82
C PRO A 121 21.29 40.17 -12.29
N SER A 122 22.05 41.14 -11.80
CA SER A 122 22.50 42.35 -12.50
C SER A 122 23.69 42.93 -11.75
#